data_AF-A0A847GB38-F1
#
_entry.id   AF-A0A847GB38-F1
#
_cell.length_a   1.000
_cell.length_b   1.000
_cell.length_c   1.000
_cell.angle_alpha   90.00
_cell.angle_beta   90.00
_cell.angle_gamma   90.00
#
_symmetry.space_group_name_H-M   'P 1'
#
loop_
_entity.id
_entity.type
_entity.pdbx_description
1 polymer ?
#
loop_
_entity_poly.entity_id
_entity_poly.type
_entity_poly.pdbx_seq_one_letter_code
_entity_poly.pdbx_strand_id
1 'polypeptide(L)' 'FGTPADMHRRVRELCEALDAAHGGLMLSPTHVLEPEVPPENIAAFFEACDGFRGAAP' A
#
# COMPACT_ATOMS: atom_id res chain seq x y z
N PHE A 1 9.74 -11.42 4.87
CA PHE A 1 8.65 -10.55 4.38
C PHE A 1 7.78 -10.13 5.54
N GLY A 2 7.12 -8.97 5.49
CA GLY A 2 6.10 -8.62 6.48
C GLY A 2 4.86 -9.51 6.35
N THR A 3 3.81 -9.15 7.09
CA THR A 3 2.48 -9.76 7.00
C THR A 3 1.54 -8.92 6.13
N PRO A 4 0.40 -9.47 5.68
CA PRO A 4 -0.65 -8.68 5.03
C PRO A 4 -1.09 -7.46 5.85
N ALA A 5 -1.18 -7.62 7.18
CA ALA A 5 -1.49 -6.52 8.09
C ALA A 5 -0.42 -5.42 8.07
N ASP A 6 0.86 -5.80 7.95
CA ASP A 6 1.95 -4.84 7.81
C ASP A 6 1.85 -4.08 6.48
N MET A 7 1.39 -4.72 5.40
CA MET A 7 1.16 -4.07 4.10
C MET A 7 0.05 -3.03 4.18
N HIS A 8 -1.11 -3.37 4.75
CA HIS A 8 -2.19 -2.40 4.95
C HIS A 8 -1.75 -1.19 5.78
N ARG A 9 -1.05 -1.45 6.90
CA ARG A 9 -0.52 -0.37 7.75
C ARG A 9 0.45 0.51 6.97
N ARG A 10 1.40 -0.07 6.24
CA ARG A 10 2.41 0.69 5.50
C ARG A 10 1.82 1.52 4.37
N VAL A 11 0.89 0.96 3.60
CA VAL A 11 0.21 1.70 2.52
C VAL A 11 -0.56 2.89 3.11
N ARG A 12 -1.29 2.67 4.22
CA ARG A 12 -1.99 3.75 4.92
C ARG A 12 -1.06 4.86 5.39
N GLU A 13 0.04 4.52 6.05
CA GLU A 13 1.05 5.49 6.51
C GLU A 13 1.60 6.33 5.36
N LEU A 14 1.91 5.71 4.22
CA LEU A 14 2.39 6.42 3.03
C LEU A 14 1.33 7.33 2.43
N CYS A 15 0.09 6.86 2.31
CA CYS A 15 -1.01 7.64 1.76
C CYS A 15 -1.35 8.85 2.65
N GLU A 16 -1.32 8.70 3.98
CA GLU A 16 -1.52 9.80 4.93
C GLU A 16 -0.36 10.79 4.89
N ALA A 17 0.89 10.32 4.84
CA ALA A 17 2.07 11.18 4.81
C ALA A 17 2.23 11.98 3.51
N LEU A 18 1.72 11.45 2.39
CA LEU A 18 1.83 12.05 1.05
C LEU A 18 0.51 12.61 0.54
N ASP A 19 -0.50 12.71 1.41
CA ASP A 19 -1.78 13.33 1.12
C ASP A 19 -2.47 12.75 -0.14
N ALA A 20 -2.49 11.42 -0.22
CA ALA A 20 -3.00 10.68 -1.38
C ALA A 20 -4.46 11.00 -1.72
N ALA A 21 -5.23 11.54 -0.77
CA ALA A 21 -6.60 11.98 -0.96
C ALA A 21 -6.74 13.10 -2.00
N HIS A 22 -5.69 13.90 -2.21
CA HIS A 22 -5.65 14.97 -3.21
C HIS A 22 -5.13 14.50 -4.58
N GLY A 23 -4.92 13.20 -4.75
CA GLY A 23 -4.40 12.62 -5.99
C GLY A 23 -2.91 12.89 -6.23
N GLY A 24 -2.40 12.50 -7.40
CA GLY A 24 -1.00 12.71 -7.78
C GLY A 24 0.01 11.73 -7.17
N LEU A 25 -0.41 10.84 -6.28
CA LEU A 25 0.41 9.76 -5.73
C LEU A 25 0.23 8.45 -6.52
N MET A 26 1.35 7.85 -6.95
CA MET A 26 1.39 6.49 -7.48
C MET A 26 2.29 5.64 -6.60
N LEU A 27 1.73 4.58 -6.00
CA LEU A 27 2.48 3.62 -5.20
C LEU A 27 2.93 2.44 -6.06
N SER A 28 4.20 2.07 -5.94
CA SER A 28 4.76 0.86 -6.52
C SER A 28 5.92 0.34 -5.68
N PRO A 29 6.32 -0.93 -5.84
CA PRO A 29 7.60 -1.40 -5.35
C PRO A 29 8.75 -0.55 -5.91
N THR A 30 9.79 -0.34 -5.11
CA THR A 30 11.01 0.38 -5.53
C THR A 30 11.90 -0.46 -6.46
N HIS A 31 11.79 -1.79 -6.38
CA HIS A 31 12.53 -2.75 -7.18
C HIS A 31 11.61 -3.92 -7.59
N VAL A 32 12.19 -4.90 -8.30
CA VAL A 32 11.48 -6.10 -8.77
C VAL A 32 10.99 -6.99 -7.62
N LEU A 33 9.82 -7.62 -7.77
CA LEU A 33 9.36 -8.63 -6.81
C LEU A 33 10.13 -9.93 -7.01
N GLU A 34 10.70 -10.46 -5.93
CA GLU A 34 11.42 -11.73 -5.94
C GLU A 34 10.43 -12.92 -5.87
N PRO A 35 10.77 -14.10 -6.41
CA PRO A 35 9.87 -15.27 -6.43
C PRO A 35 9.40 -15.73 -5.04
N GLU A 36 10.20 -15.48 -4.00
CA GLU A 36 9.89 -15.83 -2.61
C GLU A 36 8.92 -14.85 -1.91
N VAL A 37 8.54 -13.74 -2.55
CA VAL A 37 7.56 -12.79 -2.00
C VAL A 37 6.21 -13.51 -1.85
N PRO A 38 5.63 -13.56 -0.64
CA PRO A 38 4.34 -14.19 -0.42
C PRO A 38 3.25 -13.51 -1.26
N PRO A 39 2.50 -14.24 -2.11
CA PRO A 39 1.45 -13.66 -2.94
C PRO A 39 0.37 -12.91 -2.15
N GLU A 40 0.08 -13.33 -0.92
CA GLU A 40 -0.84 -12.67 0.00
C GLU A 40 -0.41 -11.24 0.36
N ASN A 41 0.89 -10.95 0.40
CA ASN A 41 1.39 -9.59 0.64
C ASN A 41 1.21 -8.72 -0.61
N ILE A 42 1.30 -9.32 -1.81
CA ILE A 42 1.05 -8.63 -3.07
C ILE A 42 -0.44 -8.29 -3.19
N ALA A 43 -1.32 -9.24 -2.87
CA ALA A 43 -2.76 -9.00 -2.81
C ALA A 43 -3.11 -7.90 -1.79
N ALA A 44 -2.57 -7.98 -0.56
CA ALA A 44 -2.79 -6.99 0.48
C ALA A 44 -2.33 -5.57 0.09
N PHE A 45 -1.27 -5.45 -0.72
CA PHE A 45 -0.86 -4.15 -1.28
C PHE A 45 -1.97 -3.53 -2.13
N PHE A 46 -2.52 -4.28 -3.08
CA PHE A 46 -3.61 -3.80 -3.94
C PHE A 46 -4.87 -3.51 -3.14
N GLU A 47 -5.26 -4.42 -2.24
CA GLU A 47 -6.43 -4.23 -1.35
C GLU A 47 -6.30 -2.96 -0.50
N ALA A 48 -5.11 -2.67 0.03
CA ALA A 48 -4.86 -1.47 0.81
C ALA A 48 -4.94 -0.19 -0.05
N CYS A 49 -4.42 -0.22 -1.28
CA CYS A 49 -4.51 0.89 -2.22
C CYS A 49 -5.97 1.16 -2.64
N ASP A 50 -6.71 0.13 -3.04
CA ASP A 50 -8.11 0.23 -3.48
C ASP A 50 -9.06 0.62 -2.35
N GLY A 51 -8.76 0.17 -1.13
CA GLY A 51 -9.52 0.47 0.08
C GLY A 51 -9.24 1.84 0.66
N PHE A 52 -8.19 2.54 0.24
CA PHE A 52 -7.86 3.84 0.80
C PHE A 52 -8.92 4.87 0.43
N ARG A 53 -9.58 5.39 1.46
CA ARG A 53 -10.40 6.61 1.40
C ARG A 53 -9.70 7.59 2.32
N GLY A 54 -9.38 8.77 1.81
CA GLY A 54 -8.78 9.84 2.63
C GLY A 54 -9.60 10.07 3.91
N ALA A 55 -8.96 10.60 4.95
CA ALA A 55 -9.72 11.10 6.10
C ALA A 55 -10.76 12.10 5.58
N ALA A 56 -12.03 11.92 5.97
CA ALA A 56 -13.06 12.91 5.69
C ALA A 56 -12.57 14.26 6.27
N PRO A 57 -12.78 15.38 5.54
CA PRO A 57 -12.36 16.71 6.00
C PRO A 57 -12.99 17.08 7.35
#